data_AF-A0A3N5DG67-F1
#
_entry.id   AF-A0A3N5DG67-F1
#
_cell.length_a   1.000
_cell.length_b   1.000
_cell.length_c   1.000
_cell.angle_alpha   90.00
_cell.angle_beta   90.00
_cell.angle_gamma   90.00
#
_symmetry.space_group_name_H-M   'P 1'
#
loop_
_entity.id
_entity.type
_entity.pdbx_description
1 polymer ?
#
loop_
_entity_poly.entity_id
_entity_poly.type
_entity_poly.pdbx_seq_one_letter_code
_entity_poly.pdbx_strand_id
1 'polypeptide(L)'
;QSAAVLVVRVRGGYDGRLDRYVDLRVDDHPQPIAELKRILGLHRLYLTKSAPDELLAVNEDITREVQAILHQAGRYQGQITGVYDEVTRKALCDLYSIENLEERWHDELIDVVALNFLRQRFK
;
A
#
# COMPACT_ATOMS: atom_id res chain seq x y z
N GLN A 1 23.39 16.00 9.29
CA GLN A 1 23.23 16.28 7.84
C GLN A 1 21.73 16.24 7.52
N SER A 2 21.23 16.95 6.49
CA SER A 2 19.79 17.06 6.20
C SER A 2 19.45 16.84 4.72
N ALA A 3 18.19 16.49 4.42
CA ALA A 3 17.65 16.39 3.06
C ALA A 3 16.14 16.69 3.05
N ALA A 4 15.61 17.22 1.94
CA ALA A 4 14.19 17.52 1.81
C ALA A 4 13.70 17.33 0.35
N VAL A 5 12.40 17.06 0.20
CA VAL A 5 11.70 17.08 -1.09
C VAL A 5 10.37 17.84 -0.96
N LEU A 6 10.15 18.79 -1.87
CA LEU A 6 8.91 19.55 -2.00
C LEU A 6 8.40 19.40 -3.43
N VAL A 7 7.17 18.90 -3.58
CA VAL A 7 6.45 18.84 -4.85
C VAL A 7 5.13 19.58 -4.66
N VAL A 8 4.88 20.57 -5.52
CA VAL A 8 3.65 21.35 -5.51
C VAL A 8 2.81 21.06 -6.74
N ARG A 9 1.50 20.98 -6.54
CA ARG A 9 0.48 20.79 -7.58
C ARG A 9 -0.79 21.48 -7.07
N VAL A 10 -1.46 22.23 -7.93
CA VAL A 10 -2.74 22.86 -7.57
C VAL A 10 -3.70 21.80 -7.01
N ARG A 11 -4.18 22.00 -5.77
CA ARG A 11 -5.02 21.05 -5.02
C ARG A 11 -4.42 19.64 -4.93
N GLY A 12 -3.09 19.57 -4.84
CA GLY A 12 -2.33 18.32 -4.80
C GLY A 12 -2.22 17.71 -3.40
N GLY A 13 -2.59 18.41 -2.33
CA GLY A 13 -2.60 17.84 -0.99
C GLY A 13 -3.47 16.58 -0.90
N TYR A 14 -3.19 15.73 0.09
CA TYR A 14 -3.92 14.48 0.31
C TYR A 14 -5.46 14.65 0.35
N ASP A 15 -5.94 15.76 0.91
CA ASP A 15 -7.37 16.12 0.97
C ASP A 15 -7.84 17.09 -0.14
N GLY A 16 -6.96 17.44 -1.08
CA GLY A 16 -7.20 18.39 -2.16
C GLY A 16 -7.35 19.86 -1.72
N ARG A 17 -7.08 20.19 -0.46
CA ARG A 17 -7.25 21.57 0.08
C ARG A 17 -5.98 22.41 0.04
N LEU A 18 -4.83 21.75 -0.11
CA LEU A 18 -3.51 22.37 -0.17
C LEU A 18 -2.85 22.11 -1.51
N ASP A 19 -1.86 22.94 -1.88
CA ASP A 19 -1.08 22.76 -3.11
C ASP A 19 0.18 21.91 -2.91
N ARG A 20 0.45 21.46 -1.69
CA ARG A 20 1.63 20.65 -1.35
C ARG A 20 1.30 19.17 -1.55
N TYR A 21 1.78 18.61 -2.66
CA TYR A 21 1.60 17.20 -2.98
C TYR A 21 2.56 16.30 -2.20
N VAL A 22 3.81 16.74 -2.03
CA VAL A 22 4.80 16.10 -1.15
C VAL A 22 5.56 17.22 -0.45
N ASP A 23 5.67 17.16 0.87
CA ASP A 23 6.52 18.05 1.67
C ASP A 23 7.16 17.22 2.78
N LEU A 24 8.35 16.68 2.51
CA LEU A 24 9.07 15.78 3.42
C LEU A 24 10.47 16.32 3.71
N ARG A 25 10.88 16.21 4.97
CA ARG A 25 12.15 16.71 5.46
C ARG A 25 12.77 15.69 6.41
N VAL A 26 14.07 15.52 6.29
CA VAL A 26 14.91 14.74 7.20
C VAL A 26 15.97 15.69 7.73
N ASP A 27 15.93 15.94 9.03
CA ASP A 27 16.86 16.81 9.74
C ASP A 27 17.75 15.98 10.68
N ASP A 28 19.01 16.36 10.76
CA ASP A 28 20.03 15.74 11.61
C ASP A 28 20.13 14.20 11.56
N HIS A 29 20.18 13.64 10.35
CA HIS A 29 20.35 12.20 10.15
C HIS A 29 21.75 11.88 9.58
N PRO A 30 22.40 10.76 9.99
CA PRO A 30 23.70 10.35 9.43
C PRO A 30 23.62 9.95 7.95
N GLN A 31 22.45 9.51 7.49
CA GLN A 31 22.17 9.12 6.10
C GLN A 31 20.87 9.79 5.60
N PRO A 32 20.84 11.12 5.43
CA PRO A 32 19.57 11.84 5.25
C PRO A 32 18.89 11.52 3.91
N ILE A 33 19.65 11.21 2.86
CA ILE A 33 19.11 10.83 1.55
C ILE A 33 18.46 9.44 1.60
N ALA A 34 19.10 8.47 2.23
CA ALA A 34 18.55 7.13 2.38
C ALA A 34 17.26 7.15 3.20
N GLU A 35 17.25 7.94 4.28
CA GLU A 35 16.07 8.12 5.11
C GLU A 35 14.96 8.88 4.38
N LEU A 36 15.30 9.93 3.61
CA LEU A 36 14.32 10.65 2.79
C LEU A 36 13.67 9.71 1.76
N LYS A 37 14.44 8.82 1.14
CA LYS A 37 13.93 7.79 0.22
C LYS A 37 12.98 6.83 0.93
N ARG A 38 13.28 6.41 2.17
CA ARG A 38 12.42 5.54 2.97
C ARG A 38 11.08 6.20 3.27
N ILE A 39 11.08 7.43 3.80
CA ILE A 39 9.84 8.14 4.14
C ILE A 39 9.05 8.55 2.90
N LEU A 40 9.71 8.84 1.76
CA LEU A 40 9.05 9.04 0.48
C LEU A 40 8.34 7.76 0.01
N GLY A 41 8.95 6.59 0.24
CA GLY A 41 8.32 5.29 -0.01
C GLY A 41 7.05 5.09 0.82
N LEU A 42 7.08 5.41 2.11
CA LEU A 42 5.90 5.35 2.98
C LEU A 42 4.81 6.34 2.57
N HIS A 43 5.19 7.57 2.21
CA HIS A 43 4.24 8.55 1.68
C HIS A 43 3.54 8.00 0.44
N ARG A 44 4.27 7.40 -0.49
CA ARG A 44 3.67 6.76 -1.68
C ARG A 44 2.80 5.57 -1.30
N LEU A 45 3.21 4.75 -0.35
CA LEU A 45 2.40 3.59 0.05
C LEU A 45 1.04 4.03 0.62
N TYR A 46 1.04 4.99 1.54
CA TYR A 46 -0.13 5.31 2.36
C TYR A 46 -0.97 6.51 1.88
N LEU A 47 -0.37 7.46 1.15
CA LEU A 47 -1.01 8.74 0.85
C LEU A 47 -1.24 8.98 -0.65
N THR A 48 -1.00 7.96 -1.49
CA THR A 48 -1.28 8.06 -2.92
C THR A 48 -2.14 6.92 -3.40
N LYS A 49 -3.08 7.24 -4.27
CA LYS A 49 -3.95 6.28 -4.95
C LYS A 49 -3.17 5.43 -5.95
N SER A 50 -3.67 4.22 -6.19
CA SER A 50 -3.13 3.31 -7.20
C SER A 50 -3.16 3.95 -8.60
N ALA A 51 -2.05 3.84 -9.31
CA ALA A 51 -2.03 4.13 -10.74
C ALA A 51 -2.62 2.94 -11.53
N PRO A 52 -3.22 3.15 -12.72
CA PRO A 52 -3.80 2.06 -13.50
C PRO A 52 -2.82 0.93 -13.85
N ASP A 53 -1.53 1.23 -14.00
CA ASP A 53 -0.46 0.28 -14.25
C ASP A 53 0.06 -0.44 -13.00
N GLU A 54 -0.38 -0.03 -11.81
CA GLU A 54 -0.14 -0.71 -10.53
C GLU A 54 -1.23 -1.73 -10.20
N LEU A 55 -2.27 -1.86 -11.03
CA LEU A 55 -3.42 -2.72 -10.79
C LEU A 55 -3.32 -4.05 -11.52
N LEU A 56 -3.41 -5.14 -10.76
CA LEU A 56 -3.44 -6.49 -11.28
C LEU A 56 -4.87 -7.02 -11.29
N ALA A 57 -5.24 -7.68 -12.39
CA ALA A 57 -6.46 -8.48 -12.44
C ALA A 57 -6.33 -9.65 -11.46
N VAL A 58 -7.38 -9.87 -10.67
CA VAL A 58 -7.46 -11.03 -9.80
C VAL A 58 -7.53 -12.29 -10.66
N ASN A 59 -6.60 -13.20 -10.43
CA ASN A 59 -6.58 -14.53 -11.04
C ASN A 59 -6.32 -15.57 -9.95
N GLU A 60 -6.31 -16.85 -10.33
CA GLU A 60 -6.15 -17.95 -9.38
C GLU A 60 -4.84 -17.84 -8.58
N ASP A 61 -3.71 -17.57 -9.24
CA ASP A 61 -2.39 -17.51 -8.60
C ASP A 61 -2.30 -16.37 -7.58
N ILE A 62 -2.72 -15.16 -7.97
CA ILE A 62 -2.77 -14.00 -7.08
C ILE A 62 -3.72 -14.27 -5.90
N THR A 63 -4.85 -14.92 -6.15
CA THR A 63 -5.81 -15.25 -5.10
C THR A 63 -5.22 -16.22 -4.08
N ARG A 64 -4.55 -17.29 -4.54
CA ARG A 64 -3.90 -18.26 -3.65
C ARG A 64 -2.83 -17.59 -2.79
N GLU A 65 -2.06 -16.70 -3.39
CA GLU A 65 -1.05 -15.91 -2.68
C GLU A 65 -1.68 -15.01 -1.62
N VAL A 66 -2.73 -14.27 -1.97
CA VAL A 66 -3.46 -13.41 -1.04
C VAL A 66 -4.04 -14.23 0.12
N GLN A 67 -4.68 -15.37 -0.16
CA GLN A 67 -5.20 -16.26 0.88
C GLN A 67 -4.10 -16.77 1.81
N ALA A 68 -2.91 -17.10 1.29
CA ALA A 68 -1.76 -17.50 2.10
C ALA A 68 -1.28 -16.36 3.02
N ILE A 69 -1.16 -15.14 2.49
CA ILE A 69 -0.81 -13.94 3.28
C ILE A 69 -1.85 -13.70 4.38
N LEU A 70 -3.15 -13.84 4.06
CA LEU A 70 -4.22 -13.64 5.02
C LEU A 70 -4.21 -14.69 6.14
N HIS A 71 -3.82 -15.93 5.83
CA HIS A 71 -3.57 -16.95 6.85
C HIS A 71 -2.41 -16.55 7.76
N GLN A 72 -1.28 -16.14 7.19
CA GLN A 72 -0.11 -15.69 7.97
C GLN A 72 -0.43 -14.48 8.85
N ALA A 73 -1.28 -13.57 8.36
CA ALA A 73 -1.78 -12.43 9.12
C ALA A 73 -2.84 -12.79 10.18
N GLY A 74 -3.28 -14.05 10.25
CA GLY A 74 -4.31 -14.53 11.16
C GLY A 74 -5.73 -14.01 10.85
N ARG A 75 -5.97 -13.55 9.61
CA ARG A 75 -7.23 -12.94 9.15
C ARG A 75 -8.11 -13.86 8.34
N TYR A 76 -7.57 -15.01 7.95
CA TYR A 76 -8.29 -16.00 7.16
C TYR A 76 -8.11 -17.38 7.78
N GLN A 77 -9.22 -18.10 7.89
CA GLN A 77 -9.28 -19.48 8.40
C GLN A 77 -9.88 -20.43 7.36
N GLY A 78 -10.21 -19.93 6.16
CA GLY A 78 -10.73 -20.74 5.05
C GLY A 78 -9.66 -21.63 4.44
N GLN A 79 -10.00 -22.33 3.36
CA GLN A 79 -8.99 -23.07 2.59
C GLN A 79 -8.40 -22.17 1.50
N ILE A 80 -7.14 -22.43 1.11
CA ILE A 80 -6.55 -21.77 -0.05
C ILE A 80 -7.14 -22.38 -1.32
N THR A 81 -8.26 -21.84 -1.77
CA THR A 81 -9.03 -22.33 -2.92
C THR A 81 -8.55 -21.73 -4.24
N GLY A 82 -7.94 -20.55 -4.23
CA GLY A 82 -7.65 -19.76 -5.43
C GLY A 82 -8.87 -19.06 -6.02
N VAL A 83 -10.01 -19.11 -5.33
CA VAL A 83 -11.25 -18.41 -5.71
C VAL A 83 -11.37 -17.14 -4.87
N TYR A 84 -11.47 -15.99 -5.52
CA TYR A 84 -11.59 -14.70 -4.85
C TYR A 84 -13.04 -14.43 -4.43
N ASP A 85 -13.48 -15.22 -3.46
CA ASP A 85 -14.82 -15.17 -2.89
C ASP A 85 -15.00 -14.00 -1.91
N GLU A 86 -16.25 -13.83 -1.45
CA GLU A 86 -16.61 -12.77 -0.51
C GLU A 86 -15.84 -12.88 0.82
N VAL A 87 -15.53 -14.11 1.27
CA VAL A 87 -14.78 -14.33 2.51
C VAL A 87 -13.33 -13.85 2.35
N THR A 88 -12.68 -14.19 1.25
CA THR A 88 -11.31 -13.75 0.92
C THR A 88 -11.26 -12.24 0.77
N ARG A 89 -12.22 -11.65 0.04
CA ARG A 89 -12.33 -10.20 -0.16
C ARG A 89 -12.53 -9.46 1.15
N LYS A 90 -13.43 -9.93 2.01
CA LYS A 90 -13.69 -9.34 3.32
C LYS A 90 -12.43 -9.37 4.20
N ALA A 91 -11.78 -10.52 4.29
CA ALA A 91 -10.54 -10.67 5.06
C ALA A 91 -9.42 -9.75 4.53
N LEU A 92 -9.34 -9.58 3.20
CA LEU A 92 -8.39 -8.66 2.58
C LEU A 92 -8.70 -7.21 2.91
N CYS A 93 -9.96 -6.79 2.81
CA CYS A 93 -10.40 -5.44 3.18
C CYS A 93 -10.08 -5.12 4.64
N ASP A 94 -10.35 -6.07 5.54
CA ASP A 94 -10.02 -5.95 6.96
C ASP A 94 -8.51 -5.80 7.17
N LEU A 95 -7.69 -6.57 6.46
CA LEU A 95 -6.22 -6.44 6.54
C LEU A 95 -5.73 -5.11 5.98
N TYR A 96 -6.28 -4.63 4.86
CA TYR A 96 -5.94 -3.33 4.28
C TYR A 96 -6.25 -2.20 5.26
N SER A 97 -7.38 -2.26 5.95
CA SER A 97 -7.77 -1.27 6.94
C SER A 97 -6.82 -1.24 8.15
N ILE A 98 -6.31 -2.40 8.57
CA ILE A 98 -5.37 -2.49 9.70
C ILE A 98 -3.99 -1.96 9.33
N GLU A 99 -3.56 -2.25 8.10
CA GLU A 99 -2.25 -1.82 7.59
C GLU A 99 -2.30 -0.40 6.99
N ASN A 100 -3.45 0.30 7.08
CA ASN A 100 -3.67 1.65 6.57
C ASN A 100 -3.43 1.79 5.06
N LEU A 101 -3.94 0.83 4.28
CA LEU A 101 -3.78 0.73 2.82
C LEU A 101 -5.06 1.13 2.05
N GLU A 102 -5.96 1.90 2.65
CA GLU A 102 -7.29 2.24 2.10
C GLU A 102 -7.21 2.99 0.77
N GLU A 103 -6.21 3.86 0.59
CA GLU A 103 -5.99 4.57 -0.68
C GLU A 103 -5.66 3.63 -1.85
N ARG A 104 -5.30 2.38 -1.55
CA ARG A 104 -4.93 1.33 -2.50
C ARG A 104 -5.92 0.17 -2.52
N TRP A 105 -7.06 0.28 -1.84
CA TRP A 105 -8.12 -0.73 -1.87
C TRP A 105 -8.91 -0.66 -3.20
N HIS A 106 -9.15 -1.83 -3.79
CA HIS A 106 -10.03 -2.00 -4.95
C HIS A 106 -10.81 -3.31 -4.79
N ASP A 107 -12.09 -3.32 -5.15
CA ASP A 107 -12.95 -4.49 -4.91
C ASP A 107 -12.60 -5.71 -5.78
N GLU A 108 -12.16 -5.48 -7.02
CA GLU A 108 -11.96 -6.53 -8.04
C GLU A 108 -10.54 -6.55 -8.63
N LEU A 109 -9.65 -5.69 -8.13
CA LEU A 109 -8.26 -5.56 -8.58
C LEU A 109 -7.32 -5.55 -7.37
N ILE A 110 -6.07 -5.96 -7.58
CA ILE A 110 -5.06 -5.94 -6.53
C ILE A 110 -3.99 -4.92 -6.88
N ASP A 111 -3.78 -3.95 -6.00
CA ASP A 111 -2.67 -3.01 -6.09
C ASP A 111 -1.34 -3.74 -5.80
N VAL A 112 -0.40 -3.71 -6.74
CA VAL A 112 0.88 -4.41 -6.67
C VAL A 112 1.80 -3.84 -5.58
N VAL A 113 1.69 -2.54 -5.28
CA VAL A 113 2.51 -1.89 -4.24
C VAL A 113 2.05 -2.35 -2.86
N ALA A 114 0.73 -2.37 -2.62
CA ALA A 114 0.12 -2.93 -1.42
C ALA A 114 0.43 -4.42 -1.28
N LEU A 115 0.28 -5.21 -2.35
CA LEU A 115 0.62 -6.63 -2.32
C LEU A 115 2.10 -6.87 -2.00
N ASN A 116 3.01 -6.08 -2.58
CA ASN A 116 4.45 -6.15 -2.27
C ASN A 116 4.76 -5.78 -0.82
N PHE A 117 4.06 -4.80 -0.25
CA PHE A 117 4.17 -4.48 1.16
C PHE A 117 3.71 -5.68 2.02
N LEU A 118 2.53 -6.25 1.74
CA LEU A 118 2.01 -7.41 2.48
C LEU A 118 2.94 -8.63 2.39
N ARG A 119 3.51 -8.90 1.20
CA ARG A 119 4.53 -9.94 0.98
C ARG A 119 5.74 -9.77 1.89
N GLN A 120 6.22 -8.53 2.08
CA GLN A 120 7.36 -8.26 2.95
C GLN A 120 7.00 -8.37 4.43
N ARG A 121 5.76 -8.01 4.78
CA ARG A 121 5.28 -7.92 6.15
C ARG A 121 4.92 -9.27 6.78
N PHE A 122 4.38 -10.19 5.98
CA PHE A 122 3.80 -11.45 6.45
C PHE A 122 4.50 -12.71 5.94
N LYS A 123 5.60 -12.57 5.20
CA LYS A 123 6.40 -13.69 4.69
C LYS A 123 6.81 -14.69 5.77
#